data_AF-A0A9X4B3B8-F1
#
_entry.id   AF-A0A9X4B3B8-F1
#
_cell.length_a   1.000
_cell.length_b   1.000
_cell.length_c   1.000
_cell.angle_alpha   90.00
_cell.angle_beta   90.00
_cell.angle_gamma   90.00
#
_symmetry.space_group_name_H-M   'P 1'
#
loop_
_entity.id
_entity.type
_entity.pdbx_description
1 polymer ?
#
loop_
_entity_poly.entity_id
_entity_poly.type
_entity_poly.pdbx_seq_one_letter_code
_entity_poly.pdbx_strand_id
1 'polypeptide(L)'
;MNKYNALDIARYTINYCNENELQITNLKLQKVLYFIQAAFLTIKNSPCFNEEIEAWDFGPVVPEVYHEFKTYGGGNIPYIEEYIDFSNGIWEANKVKFDYKLIEDDDREIIEAMIDECSKYSASNLVKLTHEQAPWLNSFSKGRNNIISKESIKEYFDKET
;
A
#
# COMPACT_ATOMS: atom_id res chain seq x y z
N MET A 1 -5.25 15.09 -11.28
CA MET A 1 -4.70 13.91 -11.96
C MET A 1 -3.99 13.07 -10.91
N ASN A 2 -4.21 11.76 -10.92
CA ASN A 2 -3.55 10.83 -10.00
C ASN A 2 -2.08 10.78 -10.38
N LYS A 3 -1.19 10.76 -9.38
CA LYS A 3 0.24 10.65 -9.65
C LYS A 3 0.63 9.20 -9.94
N TYR A 4 0.11 8.26 -9.14
CA TYR A 4 0.38 6.83 -9.28
C TYR A 4 -0.89 5.99 -9.07
N ASN A 5 -0.83 4.74 -9.49
CA ASN A 5 -1.81 3.71 -9.13
C ASN A 5 -1.29 2.86 -7.96
N ALA A 6 -2.17 2.32 -7.14
CA ALA A 6 -1.79 1.55 -5.95
C ALA A 6 -0.98 0.29 -6.30
N LEU A 7 -1.27 -0.34 -7.45
CA LEU A 7 -0.51 -1.48 -7.94
C LEU A 7 0.94 -1.11 -8.30
N ASP A 8 1.17 0.10 -8.78
CA ASP A 8 2.52 0.54 -9.14
C ASP A 8 3.37 0.77 -7.88
N ILE A 9 2.78 1.41 -6.87
CA ILE A 9 3.40 1.56 -5.53
C ILE A 9 3.63 0.19 -4.88
N ALA A 10 2.70 -0.75 -5.04
CA ALA A 10 2.83 -2.10 -4.52
C ALA A 10 4.00 -2.87 -5.15
N ARG A 11 4.10 -2.84 -6.49
CA ARG A 11 5.21 -3.49 -7.23
C ARG A 11 6.55 -2.88 -6.85
N TYR A 12 6.61 -1.55 -6.75
CA TYR A 12 7.79 -0.85 -6.27
C TYR A 12 8.20 -1.31 -4.86
N THR A 13 7.23 -1.31 -3.94
CA THR A 13 7.44 -1.75 -2.56
C THR A 13 7.97 -3.17 -2.49
N ILE A 14 7.39 -4.10 -3.26
CA ILE A 14 7.82 -5.50 -3.31
C ILE A 14 9.26 -5.60 -3.82
N ASN A 15 9.58 -4.91 -4.91
CA ASN A 15 10.91 -4.98 -5.51
C ASN A 15 11.98 -4.37 -4.62
N TYR A 16 11.73 -3.20 -4.04
CA TYR A 16 12.62 -2.58 -3.07
C TYR A 16 12.86 -3.50 -1.86
N CYS A 17 11.82 -4.14 -1.33
CA CYS A 17 11.98 -5.12 -0.25
C CYS A 17 12.86 -6.29 -0.67
N ASN A 18 12.66 -6.87 -1.85
CA ASN A 18 13.45 -8.00 -2.34
C ASN A 18 14.93 -7.62 -2.54
N GLU A 19 15.22 -6.43 -3.07
CA GLU A 19 16.60 -5.94 -3.28
C GLU A 19 17.35 -5.67 -1.98
N ASN A 20 16.62 -5.31 -0.91
CA ASN A 20 17.17 -5.06 0.42
C ASN A 20 17.02 -6.26 1.38
N GLU A 21 16.71 -7.45 0.85
CA GLU A 21 16.53 -8.69 1.63
C GLU A 21 15.45 -8.58 2.74
N LEU A 22 14.48 -7.69 2.56
CA LEU A 22 13.36 -7.48 3.47
C LEU A 22 12.19 -8.39 3.11
N GLN A 23 11.60 -9.02 4.12
CA GLN A 23 10.42 -9.86 3.92
C GLN A 23 9.15 -9.02 3.73
N ILE A 24 8.42 -9.30 2.65
CA ILE A 24 7.17 -8.65 2.29
C ILE A 24 6.10 -9.70 1.95
N THR A 25 5.17 -9.90 2.87
CA THR A 25 3.98 -10.75 2.66
C THR A 25 2.82 -9.89 2.18
N ASN A 26 1.76 -10.51 1.62
CA ASN A 26 0.57 -9.75 1.23
C ASN A 26 -0.02 -8.95 2.40
N LEU A 27 -0.08 -9.55 3.60
CA LEU A 27 -0.57 -8.84 4.79
C LEU A 27 0.29 -7.62 5.15
N LYS A 28 1.63 -7.75 5.09
CA LYS A 28 2.54 -6.65 5.39
C LYS A 28 2.46 -5.55 4.32
N LEU A 29 2.38 -5.92 3.05
CA LEU A 29 2.21 -4.99 1.92
C LEU A 29 1.00 -4.07 2.11
N GLN A 30 -0.15 -4.61 2.51
CA GLN A 30 -1.35 -3.80 2.76
C GLN A 30 -1.12 -2.72 3.83
N LYS A 31 -0.33 -3.03 4.86
CA LYS A 31 -0.02 -2.09 5.94
C LYS A 31 0.97 -1.03 5.49
N VAL A 32 2.00 -1.44 4.74
CA VAL A 32 2.98 -0.52 4.16
C VAL A 32 2.29 0.50 3.25
N LEU A 33 1.38 0.07 2.37
CA LEU A 33 0.64 0.97 1.49
C LEU A 33 -0.24 1.97 2.24
N TYR A 34 -0.87 1.54 3.34
CA TYR A 34 -1.62 2.45 4.21
C TYR A 34 -0.73 3.54 4.84
N PHE A 35 0.46 3.17 5.31
CA PHE A 35 1.40 4.15 5.88
C PHE A 35 2.04 5.06 4.82
N ILE A 36 2.31 4.54 3.61
CA ILE A 36 2.72 5.38 2.47
C ILE A 36 1.63 6.40 2.15
N GLN A 37 0.37 5.98 2.06
CA GLN A 37 -0.76 6.87 1.81
C GLN A 37 -0.86 7.95 2.90
N ALA A 38 -0.70 7.58 4.17
CA ALA A 38 -0.67 8.53 5.29
C ALA A 38 0.46 9.55 5.14
N ALA A 39 1.69 9.10 4.85
CA ALA A 39 2.85 9.97 4.67
C ALA A 39 2.66 10.98 3.53
N PHE A 40 2.09 10.55 2.40
CA PHE A 40 1.80 11.46 1.29
C PHE A 40 0.73 12.51 1.65
N LEU A 41 -0.32 12.07 2.34
CA LEU A 41 -1.40 12.97 2.78
C LEU A 41 -0.91 14.03 3.76
N THR A 42 0.06 13.72 4.62
CA THR A 42 0.63 14.69 5.59
C THR A 42 1.75 15.54 5.00
N ILE A 43 2.70 14.94 4.29
CA ILE A 43 3.90 15.63 3.77
C ILE A 43 3.60 16.42 2.50
N LYS A 44 2.87 15.82 1.55
CA LYS A 44 2.60 16.43 0.23
C LYS A 44 1.22 17.09 0.16
N ASN A 45 0.37 16.91 1.17
CA ASN A 45 -1.05 17.32 1.13
C ASN A 45 -1.80 16.78 -0.11
N SER A 46 -1.36 15.63 -0.63
CA SER A 46 -1.96 14.99 -1.79
C SER A 46 -1.87 13.47 -1.64
N PRO A 47 -2.87 12.71 -2.11
CA PRO A 47 -2.82 11.25 -2.04
C PRO A 47 -1.67 10.67 -2.87
N CYS A 48 -1.07 9.57 -2.41
CA CYS A 48 -0.09 8.81 -3.19
C CYS A 48 -0.77 8.13 -4.38
N PHE A 49 -1.90 7.48 -4.09
CA PHE A 49 -2.76 6.80 -5.05
C PHE A 49 -4.23 7.03 -4.67
N ASN A 50 -5.16 6.76 -5.60
CA ASN A 50 -6.56 7.13 -5.44
C ASN A 50 -7.51 5.97 -5.14
N GLU A 51 -7.06 4.75 -5.38
CA GLU A 51 -7.73 3.51 -5.03
C GLU A 51 -8.15 3.51 -3.56
N GLU A 52 -9.29 2.88 -3.29
CA GLU A 52 -9.85 2.89 -1.95
C GLU A 52 -9.07 1.98 -1.00
N ILE A 53 -8.96 2.44 0.24
CA ILE A 53 -8.49 1.63 1.36
C ILE A 53 -9.72 1.24 2.16
N GLU A 54 -9.91 -0.04 2.41
CA GLU A 54 -11.03 -0.58 3.15
C GLU A 54 -10.58 -1.11 4.53
N ALA A 55 -11.46 -0.99 5.53
CA ALA A 55 -11.24 -1.53 6.86
C ALA A 55 -11.61 -3.02 6.93
N TRP A 56 -10.63 -3.91 6.76
CA TRP A 56 -10.81 -5.36 6.83
C TRP A 56 -10.45 -5.90 8.23
N ASP A 57 -10.77 -7.18 8.48
CA ASP A 57 -10.52 -7.85 9.77
C ASP A 57 -9.06 -7.76 10.23
N PHE A 58 -8.11 -7.79 9.30
CA PHE A 58 -6.67 -7.67 9.59
C PHE A 58 -6.12 -6.28 9.28
N GLY A 59 -6.94 -5.24 9.43
CA GLY A 59 -6.53 -3.85 9.27
C GLY A 59 -6.86 -3.26 7.89
N PRO A 60 -6.31 -2.08 7.55
CA PRO A 60 -6.55 -1.43 6.26
C PRO A 60 -6.02 -2.28 5.09
N VAL A 61 -6.76 -2.32 3.99
CA VAL A 61 -6.46 -3.09 2.77
C VAL A 61 -6.82 -2.27 1.54
N VAL A 62 -5.92 -2.20 0.57
CA VAL A 62 -6.23 -1.81 -0.81
C VAL A 62 -6.71 -3.06 -1.56
N PRO A 63 -8.02 -3.18 -1.89
CA PRO A 63 -8.58 -4.43 -2.40
C PRO A 63 -7.95 -4.90 -3.71
N GLU A 64 -7.64 -3.97 -4.61
CA GLU A 64 -7.02 -4.27 -5.91
C GLU A 64 -5.65 -4.91 -5.73
N VAL A 65 -4.80 -4.34 -4.85
CA VAL A 65 -3.50 -4.90 -4.51
C VAL A 65 -3.64 -6.25 -3.80
N TYR A 66 -4.61 -6.38 -2.89
CA TYR A 66 -4.86 -7.66 -2.23
C TYR A 66 -5.21 -8.74 -3.24
N HIS A 67 -6.08 -8.45 -4.21
CA HIS A 67 -6.50 -9.42 -5.21
C HIS A 67 -5.38 -9.82 -6.17
N GLU A 68 -4.47 -8.91 -6.50
CA GLU A 68 -3.28 -9.20 -7.29
C GLU A 68 -2.33 -10.17 -6.55
N PHE A 69 -2.06 -9.92 -5.27
CA PHE A 69 -1.00 -10.64 -4.54
C PHE A 69 -1.50 -11.68 -3.52
N LYS A 70 -2.82 -11.92 -3.39
CA LYS A 70 -3.38 -12.88 -2.42
C LYS A 70 -2.88 -14.31 -2.58
N THR A 71 -2.46 -14.71 -3.80
CA THR A 71 -1.99 -16.08 -4.06
C THR A 71 -0.73 -16.43 -3.28
N TYR A 72 0.05 -15.44 -2.84
CA TYR A 72 1.25 -15.65 -2.03
C TYR A 72 0.93 -15.89 -0.55
N GLY A 73 -0.30 -15.60 -0.11
CA GLY A 73 -0.74 -15.83 1.26
C GLY A 73 0.18 -15.17 2.31
N GLY A 74 0.66 -15.98 3.26
CA GLY A 74 1.63 -15.56 4.28
C GLY A 74 3.10 -15.69 3.87
N GLY A 75 3.38 -16.09 2.63
CA GLY A 75 4.74 -16.19 2.09
C GLY A 75 5.27 -14.85 1.57
N ASN A 76 6.58 -14.78 1.36
CA ASN A 76 7.22 -13.64 0.72
C ASN A 76 6.78 -13.53 -0.75
N ILE A 77 6.47 -12.31 -1.18
CA ILE A 77 6.15 -12.03 -2.58
C ILE A 77 7.46 -11.88 -3.35
N PRO A 78 7.69 -12.66 -4.44
CA PRO A 78 8.91 -12.60 -5.22
C PRO A 78 9.05 -11.27 -5.97
N TYR A 79 10.28 -10.97 -6.39
CA TYR A 79 10.59 -9.84 -7.26
C TYR A 79 9.75 -9.88 -8.55
N ILE A 80 9.30 -8.71 -8.98
CA ILE A 80 8.42 -8.51 -10.14
C ILE A 80 9.21 -7.85 -11.26
N GLU A 81 9.62 -8.64 -12.25
CA GLU A 81 10.27 -8.14 -13.46
C GLU A 81 9.27 -7.54 -14.46
N GLU A 82 8.04 -8.04 -14.44
CA GLU A 82 7.01 -7.79 -15.43
C GLU A 82 5.62 -8.02 -14.85
N TYR A 83 4.63 -7.32 -15.39
CA TYR A 83 3.22 -7.45 -15.01
C TYR A 83 2.31 -7.29 -16.22
N ILE A 84 1.06 -7.69 -16.07
CA ILE A 84 0.04 -7.48 -17.09
C ILE A 84 -0.69 -6.17 -16.78
N ASP A 85 -0.66 -5.25 -17.73
CA ASP A 85 -1.41 -4.01 -17.69
C ASP A 85 -2.74 -4.16 -18.43
N PHE A 86 -3.81 -3.74 -17.77
CA PHE A 86 -5.19 -3.77 -18.28
C PHE A 86 -5.75 -2.35 -18.50
N SER A 87 -4.91 -1.31 -18.45
CA SER A 87 -5.33 0.09 -18.62
C SER A 87 -6.10 0.35 -19.92
N ASN A 88 -5.77 -0.36 -21.00
CA ASN A 88 -6.45 -0.28 -22.30
C ASN A 88 -7.63 -1.26 -22.45
N GLY A 89 -8.01 -1.95 -21.36
CA GLY A 89 -9.09 -2.92 -21.33
C GLY A 89 -8.62 -4.38 -21.40
N ILE A 90 -9.51 -5.29 -20.99
CA ILE A 90 -9.21 -6.72 -20.80
C ILE A 90 -8.72 -7.39 -22.08
N TRP A 91 -9.23 -6.95 -23.24
CA TRP A 91 -8.88 -7.50 -24.56
C TRP A 91 -7.56 -6.95 -25.12
N GLU A 92 -7.02 -5.89 -24.51
CA GLU A 92 -5.78 -5.21 -24.91
C GLU A 92 -4.73 -5.31 -23.81
N ALA A 93 -4.77 -6.40 -23.05
CA ALA A 93 -3.82 -6.67 -21.99
C ALA A 93 -2.39 -6.75 -22.54
N ASN A 94 -1.50 -5.93 -22.00
CA ASN A 94 -0.11 -5.87 -22.44
C ASN A 94 0.82 -6.31 -21.33
N LYS A 95 1.89 -6.99 -21.71
CA LYS A 95 2.97 -7.35 -20.80
C LYS A 95 3.93 -6.18 -20.69
N VAL A 96 4.04 -5.62 -19.50
CA VAL A 96 4.84 -4.43 -19.21
C VAL A 96 6.01 -4.83 -18.33
N LYS A 97 7.22 -4.35 -18.66
CA LYS A 97 8.39 -4.51 -17.79
C LYS A 97 8.32 -3.50 -16.65
N PHE A 98 8.68 -3.94 -15.46
CA PHE A 98 8.81 -3.02 -14.33
C PHE A 98 9.91 -1.98 -14.60
N ASP A 99 9.63 -0.72 -14.27
CA ASP A 99 10.57 0.39 -14.40
C ASP A 99 10.51 1.26 -13.13
N TYR A 100 11.62 1.34 -12.39
CA TYR A 100 11.74 2.17 -11.18
C TYR A 100 11.45 3.65 -11.45
N LYS A 101 11.62 4.11 -12.70
CA LYS A 101 11.35 5.50 -13.10
C LYS A 101 9.87 5.83 -13.17
N LEU A 102 8.98 4.85 -12.96
CA LEU A 102 7.55 5.11 -12.84
C LEU A 102 7.24 6.03 -11.64
N ILE A 103 8.07 6.00 -10.59
CA ILE A 103 7.96 6.87 -9.42
C ILE A 103 9.03 7.98 -9.51
N GLU A 104 8.62 9.23 -9.28
CA GLU A 104 9.54 10.37 -9.22
C GLU A 104 10.52 10.24 -8.03
N ASP A 105 11.75 10.75 -8.19
CA ASP A 105 12.82 10.61 -7.19
C ASP A 105 12.39 11.12 -5.80
N ASP A 106 11.84 12.34 -5.72
CA ASP A 106 11.36 12.95 -4.46
C ASP A 106 10.25 12.15 -3.75
N ASP A 107 9.49 11.35 -4.49
CA ASP A 107 8.41 10.54 -3.94
C ASP A 107 8.93 9.17 -3.50
N ARG A 108 9.97 8.64 -4.17
CA ARG A 108 10.66 7.42 -3.74
C ARG A 108 11.25 7.59 -2.35
N GLU A 109 11.85 8.73 -2.04
CA GLU A 109 12.42 8.99 -0.70
C GLU A 109 11.37 8.80 0.42
N ILE A 110 10.13 9.27 0.20
CA ILE A 110 9.04 9.11 1.18
C ILE A 110 8.60 7.64 1.27
N ILE A 111 8.46 6.99 0.12
CA ILE A 111 8.03 5.59 0.04
C ILE A 111 9.04 4.68 0.73
N GLU A 112 10.32 4.81 0.40
CA GLU A 112 11.42 4.02 0.94
C GLU A 112 11.56 4.23 2.44
N ALA A 113 11.48 5.47 2.93
CA ALA A 113 11.48 5.75 4.36
C ALA A 113 10.33 5.03 5.10
N MET A 114 9.14 4.96 4.49
CA MET A 114 8.00 4.23 5.07
C MET A 114 8.16 2.72 4.97
N ILE A 115 8.74 2.20 3.90
CA ILE A 115 9.06 0.78 3.77
C ILE A 115 10.07 0.39 4.86
N ASP A 116 11.16 1.14 5.01
CA ASP A 116 12.21 0.89 5.98
C ASP A 116 11.70 0.98 7.42
N GLU A 117 10.83 1.96 7.72
CA GLU A 117 10.20 2.05 9.04
C GLU A 117 9.30 0.85 9.31
N CYS A 118 8.42 0.51 8.38
CA CYS A 118 7.53 -0.66 8.51
C CYS A 118 8.31 -1.99 8.55
N SER A 119 9.50 -2.04 7.96
CA SER A 119 10.34 -3.24 7.91
C SER A 119 10.72 -3.73 9.31
N LYS A 120 10.89 -2.81 10.27
CA LYS A 120 11.24 -3.05 11.68
C LYS A 120 10.18 -3.82 12.46
N TYR A 121 8.96 -3.88 11.93
CA TYR A 121 7.81 -4.51 12.57
C TYR A 121 7.41 -5.81 11.87
N SER A 122 6.94 -6.79 12.64
CA SER A 122 6.27 -7.96 12.07
C SER A 122 4.92 -7.55 11.45
N ALA A 123 4.39 -8.38 10.55
CA ALA A 123 3.05 -8.16 10.00
C ALA A 123 1.98 -8.07 11.11
N SER A 124 2.08 -8.90 12.16
CA SER A 124 1.17 -8.87 13.30
C SER A 124 1.29 -7.59 14.14
N ASN A 125 2.51 -7.05 14.30
CA ASN A 125 2.72 -5.78 14.99
C ASN A 125 2.06 -4.63 14.22
N LEU A 126 2.20 -4.61 12.89
CA LEU A 126 1.55 -3.60 12.04
C LEU A 126 0.03 -3.72 12.07
N VAL A 127 -0.52 -4.94 12.08
CA VAL A 127 -1.97 -5.14 12.26
C VAL A 127 -2.42 -4.53 13.59
N LYS A 128 -1.76 -4.89 14.71
CA LYS A 128 -2.08 -4.34 16.02
C LYS A 128 -2.03 -2.82 16.03
N LEU A 129 -0.97 -2.24 15.48
CA LEU A 129 -0.82 -0.78 15.37
C LEU A 129 -2.00 -0.16 14.62
N THR A 130 -2.36 -0.68 13.44
CA THR A 130 -3.49 -0.14 12.67
C THR A 130 -4.85 -0.32 13.35
N HIS A 131 -5.01 -1.37 14.17
CA HIS A 131 -6.24 -1.59 14.94
C HIS A 131 -6.44 -0.60 16.09
N GLU A 132 -5.38 0.08 16.51
CA GLU A 132 -5.44 1.11 17.55
C GLU A 132 -5.74 2.51 16.98
N GLN A 133 -5.79 2.67 15.64
CA GLN A 133 -5.95 3.96 14.99
C GLN A 133 -7.41 4.28 14.66
N ALA A 134 -7.81 5.52 14.90
CA ALA A 134 -9.17 6.01 14.65
C ALA A 134 -9.68 5.77 13.20
N PRO A 135 -8.87 5.94 12.12
CA PRO A 135 -9.36 5.72 10.76
C PRO A 135 -9.88 4.30 10.53
N TRP A 136 -9.16 3.29 11.03
CA TRP A 136 -9.61 1.90 10.95
C TRP A 136 -10.76 1.63 11.92
N LEU A 137 -10.65 2.04 13.18
CA LEU A 137 -11.67 1.80 14.21
C LEU A 137 -13.05 2.36 13.85
N ASN A 138 -13.08 3.58 13.30
CA ASN A 138 -14.33 4.25 12.94
C ASN A 138 -14.98 3.68 11.67
N SER A 139 -14.16 3.07 10.80
CA SER A 139 -14.63 2.51 9.54
C SER A 139 -14.97 1.03 9.67
N PHE A 140 -14.29 0.29 10.56
CA PHE A 140 -14.43 -1.16 10.66
C PHE A 140 -15.84 -1.58 11.13
N SER A 141 -16.44 -2.51 10.39
CA SER A 141 -17.67 -3.19 10.79
C SER A 141 -17.60 -4.63 10.33
N LYS A 142 -17.70 -5.58 11.25
CA LYS A 142 -17.51 -7.01 10.96
C LYS A 142 -18.42 -7.46 9.80
N GLY A 143 -17.80 -8.05 8.78
CA GLY A 143 -18.50 -8.51 7.56
C GLY A 143 -18.85 -7.40 6.55
N ARG A 144 -18.32 -6.18 6.73
CA ARG A 144 -18.40 -5.09 5.77
C ARG A 144 -17.01 -4.55 5.48
N ASN A 145 -16.76 -4.30 4.21
CA ASN A 145 -15.53 -3.67 3.76
C ASN A 145 -15.77 -2.17 3.56
N ASN A 146 -15.93 -1.45 4.67
CA ASN A 146 -16.17 -0.01 4.60
C ASN A 146 -14.88 0.73 4.21
N ILE A 147 -15.03 1.77 3.41
CA ILE A 147 -13.94 2.65 2.99
C ILE A 147 -13.43 3.45 4.19
N ILE A 148 -12.10 3.51 4.34
CA ILE A 148 -11.38 4.43 5.20
C ILE A 148 -11.08 5.67 4.36
N SER A 149 -11.73 6.80 4.66
CA SER A 149 -11.55 8.01 3.86
C SER A 149 -10.13 8.59 4.01
N LYS A 150 -9.63 9.17 2.93
CA LYS A 150 -8.31 9.82 2.89
C LYS A 150 -8.24 10.99 3.89
N GLU A 151 -9.35 11.69 4.06
CA GLU A 151 -9.51 12.76 5.04
C GLU A 151 -9.36 12.21 6.47
N SER A 152 -9.99 11.08 6.78
CA SER A 152 -9.86 10.45 8.10
C SER A 152 -8.42 10.03 8.39
N ILE A 153 -7.70 9.50 7.39
CA ILE A 153 -6.28 9.16 7.52
C ILE A 153 -5.47 10.43 7.82
N LYS A 154 -5.62 11.45 6.98
CA LYS A 154 -4.89 12.73 7.13
C LYS A 154 -5.13 13.36 8.49
N GLU A 155 -6.39 13.49 8.91
CA GLU A 155 -6.78 14.09 10.19
C GLU A 155 -6.20 13.35 11.40
N TYR A 156 -6.02 12.03 11.30
CA TYR A 156 -5.41 11.24 12.37
C TYR A 156 -3.92 11.54 12.49
N PHE A 157 -3.18 11.49 11.38
CA PHE A 157 -1.73 11.68 11.41
C PHE A 157 -1.29 13.14 11.58
N ASP A 158 -2.09 14.12 11.14
CA ASP A 158 -1.83 15.55 11.40
C ASP A 158 -1.92 15.92 12.89
N LYS A 159 -2.67 15.17 13.71
CA LYS A 159 -2.84 15.44 15.16
C LYS A 159 -1.73 14.86 16.03
N GLU A 160 -0.97 13.91 15.49
CA GLU A 160 0.09 13.17 16.19
C GLU A 160 1.49 13.77 15.91
N THR A 161 1.56 14.93 15.22
CA THR A 161 2.79 15.71 14.97
C THR A 161 2.75 17.05 15.69
#